data_AF-A0A4Y2L8I1-F1
#
_entry.id   AF-A0A4Y2L8I1-F1
#
_cell.length_a   1.000
_cell.length_b   1.000
_cell.length_c   1.000
_cell.angle_alpha   90.00
_cell.angle_beta   90.00
_cell.angle_gamma   90.00
#
_symmetry.space_group_name_H-M   'P 1'
#
loop_
_entity.id
_entity.type
_entity.pdbx_description
1 polymer ?
#
loop_
_entity_poly.entity_id
_entity_poly.type
_entity_poly.pdbx_seq_one_letter_code
_entity_poly.pdbx_strand_id
1 'polypeptide(L)'
;MPNASQLSNEEVSKILHLKLLDVVQNLPCLKDIFQHAEEQCQGFTRNAINHLYEQVVNSGSENADVNHVYRVFDCLCVAVQAHCFVTETVQKCGSRAKDAVLEIMGKSRLVEEECPASVQREVLELLNVLALATEEEIHVNRLLGAKK
;
A
#
# COMPACT_ATOMS: atom_id res chain seq x y z
N MET A 1 -26.69 -24.20 -12.17
CA MET A 1 -25.72 -23.09 -12.02
C MET A 1 -25.85 -22.60 -10.58
N PRO A 2 -24.83 -22.68 -9.71
CA PRO A 2 -25.00 -22.31 -8.31
C PRO A 2 -25.03 -20.77 -8.17
N ASN A 3 -26.04 -20.29 -7.44
CA ASN A 3 -26.25 -18.89 -7.09
C ASN A 3 -25.10 -18.36 -6.23
N ALA A 4 -24.61 -17.17 -6.55
CA ALA A 4 -23.78 -16.39 -5.66
C ALA A 4 -24.60 -16.06 -4.40
N SER A 5 -24.12 -16.52 -3.25
CA SER A 5 -24.67 -16.28 -1.92
C SER A 5 -24.79 -14.78 -1.63
N GLN A 6 -26.03 -14.26 -1.61
CA GLN A 6 -26.33 -12.97 -0.99
C GLN A 6 -26.28 -13.16 0.53
N LEU A 7 -25.33 -12.48 1.18
CA LEU A 7 -25.23 -12.43 2.63
C LEU A 7 -26.49 -11.78 3.22
N SER A 8 -27.02 -12.37 4.28
CA SER A 8 -28.12 -11.79 5.04
C SER A 8 -27.69 -10.52 5.78
N ASN A 9 -28.65 -9.63 6.07
CA ASN A 9 -28.38 -8.39 6.83
C ASN A 9 -27.74 -8.67 8.21
N GLU A 10 -28.04 -9.81 8.80
CA GLU A 10 -27.45 -10.22 10.09
C GLU A 10 -25.97 -10.61 9.96
N GLU A 11 -25.60 -11.29 8.88
CA GLU A 11 -24.21 -11.62 8.57
C GLU A 11 -23.40 -10.35 8.26
N VAL A 12 -23.98 -9.40 7.52
CA VAL A 12 -23.34 -8.10 7.26
C VAL A 12 -23.09 -7.33 8.56
N SER A 13 -24.06 -7.28 9.47
CA SER A 13 -23.92 -6.61 10.77
C SER A 13 -22.81 -7.24 11.63
N LYS A 14 -22.72 -8.57 11.66
CA LYS A 14 -21.66 -9.30 12.38
C LYS A 14 -20.28 -9.01 11.79
N ILE A 15 -20.15 -9.02 10.47
CA ILE A 15 -18.89 -8.69 9.78
C ILE A 15 -18.44 -7.26 10.11
N LEU A 16 -19.37 -6.30 10.10
CA LEU A 16 -19.07 -4.90 10.40
C LEU A 16 -18.59 -4.73 11.86
N HIS A 17 -19.25 -5.40 12.80
CA HIS A 17 -18.85 -5.39 14.20
C HIS A 17 -17.46 -5.99 14.42
N LEU A 18 -17.14 -7.10 13.75
CA LEU A 18 -15.83 -7.74 13.85
C LEU A 18 -14.72 -6.83 13.32
N LYS A 19 -14.91 -6.22 12.14
CA LYS A 19 -13.95 -5.26 11.58
C LYS A 19 -13.72 -4.05 12.47
N LEU A 20 -14.80 -3.48 13.02
CA LEU A 20 -14.70 -2.35 13.94
C LEU A 20 -13.96 -2.74 15.22
N LEU A 21 -14.23 -3.94 15.75
CA LEU A 21 -13.55 -4.47 16.93
C LEU A 21 -12.04 -4.63 16.67
N ASP A 22 -11.64 -5.17 15.52
CA ASP A 22 -10.24 -5.32 15.15
C ASP A 22 -9.53 -3.96 15.06
N VAL A 23 -10.16 -2.94 14.47
CA VAL A 23 -9.60 -1.59 14.45
C VAL A 23 -9.44 -1.04 15.86
N VAL A 24 -10.50 -1.08 16.68
CA VAL A 24 -10.50 -0.50 18.03
C VAL A 24 -9.48 -1.18 18.95
N GLN A 25 -9.32 -2.51 18.84
CA GLN A 25 -8.33 -3.24 19.63
C GLN A 25 -6.89 -2.91 19.25
N ASN A 26 -6.63 -2.59 17.99
CA ASN A 26 -5.28 -2.25 17.51
C ASN A 26 -4.96 -0.75 17.61
N LEU A 27 -5.95 0.13 17.82
CA LEU A 27 -5.75 1.58 17.91
C LEU A 27 -4.61 2.03 18.85
N PRO A 28 -4.47 1.47 20.08
CA PRO A 28 -3.37 1.89 20.96
C PRO A 28 -2.00 1.64 20.36
N CYS A 29 -1.79 0.49 19.71
CA CYS A 29 -0.51 0.17 19.07
C CYS A 29 -0.32 0.99 17.78
N LEU A 30 -1.38 1.09 16.96
CA LEU A 30 -1.34 1.87 15.72
C LEU A 30 -1.01 3.34 15.98
N LYS A 31 -1.48 3.93 17.09
CA LYS A 31 -1.17 5.32 17.46
C LYS A 31 0.33 5.57 17.49
N ASP A 32 1.10 4.68 18.10
CA ASP A 32 2.56 4.82 18.21
C ASP A 32 3.22 4.68 16.84
N ILE A 33 2.70 3.83 15.96
CA ILE A 33 3.15 3.73 14.56
C ILE A 33 2.86 5.04 13.83
N PHE A 34 1.63 5.55 13.86
CA PHE A 34 1.25 6.79 13.18
C PHE A 34 2.11 7.99 13.59
N GLN A 35 2.55 8.05 14.85
CA GLN A 35 3.38 9.14 15.34
C GLN A 35 4.83 9.11 14.85
N HIS A 36 5.35 7.95 14.46
CA HIS A 36 6.78 7.77 14.15
C HIS A 36 7.03 7.15 12.78
N ALA A 37 5.99 6.73 12.06
CA ALA A 37 6.14 5.98 10.82
C ALA A 37 6.81 6.78 9.71
N GLU A 38 6.61 8.10 9.66
CA GLU A 38 7.29 8.93 8.67
C GLU A 38 8.81 8.87 8.84
N GLU A 39 9.31 9.11 10.06
CA GLU A 39 10.73 9.03 10.39
C GLU A 39 11.27 7.60 10.23
N GLN A 40 10.52 6.59 10.67
CA GLN A 40 10.91 5.18 10.58
C GLN A 40 10.99 4.69 9.12
N CYS A 41 10.07 5.13 8.27
CA CYS A 41 10.00 4.71 6.88
C CYS A 41 10.83 5.55 5.92
N GLN A 42 11.34 6.71 6.34
CA GLN A 42 12.08 7.60 5.47
C GLN A 42 13.32 6.93 4.84
N GLY A 43 14.09 6.19 5.66
CA GLY A 43 15.31 5.50 5.20
C GLY A 43 15.01 4.38 4.20
N PHE A 44 14.03 3.53 4.52
CA PHE A 44 13.56 2.47 3.63
C PHE A 44 13.04 3.04 2.31
N THR A 45 12.15 4.03 2.38
CA THR A 45 11.52 4.66 1.21
C THR A 45 12.57 5.26 0.30
N ARG A 46 13.52 6.02 0.85
CA ARG A 46 14.62 6.62 0.07
C ARG A 46 15.46 5.55 -0.64
N ASN A 47 15.82 4.47 0.05
CA ASN A 47 16.64 3.41 -0.53
C ASN A 47 15.90 2.65 -1.64
N ALA A 48 14.63 2.30 -1.40
CA ALA A 48 13.79 1.64 -2.40
C ALA A 48 13.61 2.51 -3.65
N ILE A 49 13.31 3.80 -3.48
CA ILE A 49 13.14 4.73 -4.61
C ILE A 49 14.44 4.91 -5.38
N ASN A 50 15.59 5.07 -4.71
CA ASN A 50 16.88 5.17 -5.39
C ASN A 50 17.18 3.91 -6.21
N HIS A 51 16.95 2.72 -5.65
CA HIS A 51 17.16 1.45 -6.34
C HIS A 51 16.29 1.34 -7.61
N LEU A 52 15.02 1.72 -7.52
CA LEU A 52 14.09 1.67 -8.65
C LEU A 52 14.35 2.78 -9.67
N TYR A 53 14.80 3.96 -9.23
CA TYR A 53 15.18 5.08 -10.10
C TYR A 53 16.32 4.71 -11.05
N GLU A 54 17.36 4.05 -10.53
CA GLU A 54 18.46 3.55 -11.34
C GLU A 54 17.96 2.59 -12.43
N GLN A 55 16.98 1.74 -12.13
CA GLN A 55 16.42 0.83 -13.13
C GLN A 55 15.60 1.54 -14.20
N VAL A 56 14.74 2.50 -13.82
CA VAL A 56 13.91 3.25 -14.76
C VAL A 56 14.78 4.10 -15.69
N VAL A 57 15.77 4.84 -15.16
CA VAL A 57 16.66 5.67 -15.97
C VAL A 57 17.55 4.82 -16.89
N ASN A 58 18.08 3.70 -16.40
CA ASN A 58 18.94 2.82 -17.20
C ASN A 58 18.16 1.99 -18.24
N SER A 59 16.83 1.86 -18.11
CA SER A 59 15.99 1.16 -19.09
C SER A 59 15.82 1.91 -20.42
N GLY A 60 16.34 3.14 -20.53
CA GLY A 60 16.57 3.80 -21.81
C GLY A 60 15.30 4.32 -22.49
N SER A 61 14.93 5.54 -22.15
CA SER A 61 14.13 6.37 -23.04
C SER A 61 14.72 7.78 -23.04
N GLU A 62 15.58 8.05 -24.03
CA GLU A 62 16.06 9.42 -24.33
C GLU A 62 14.92 10.42 -24.61
N ASN A 63 13.66 9.93 -24.71
CA ASN A 63 12.44 10.70 -24.91
C ASN A 63 11.39 10.46 -23.82
N ALA A 64 11.78 10.04 -22.60
CA ALA A 64 10.81 9.83 -21.53
C ALA A 64 10.10 11.15 -21.22
N ASP A 65 8.77 11.18 -21.29
CA ASP A 65 8.00 12.35 -20.85
C ASP A 65 8.33 12.57 -19.37
N VAL A 66 9.07 13.64 -19.10
CA VAL A 66 9.53 14.00 -17.76
C VAL A 66 8.35 14.08 -16.80
N ASN A 67 7.19 14.55 -17.25
CA ASN A 67 5.98 14.61 -16.43
C ASN A 67 5.45 13.22 -16.08
N HIS A 68 5.54 12.28 -17.01
CA HIS A 68 5.15 10.89 -16.77
C HIS A 68 6.08 10.23 -15.74
N VAL A 69 7.40 10.42 -15.89
CA VAL A 69 8.39 9.92 -14.93
C VAL A 69 8.12 10.46 -13.53
N TYR A 70 7.89 11.77 -13.38
CA TYR A 70 7.53 12.36 -12.09
C TYR A 70 6.26 11.73 -11.50
N ARG A 71 5.19 11.55 -12.29
CA ARG A 71 3.95 10.92 -11.82
C ARG A 71 4.15 9.47 -11.37
N VAL A 72 5.01 8.71 -12.07
CA VAL A 72 5.36 7.35 -11.65
C VAL A 72 6.06 7.39 -10.30
N PHE A 73 7.05 8.27 -10.11
CA PHE A 73 7.79 8.37 -8.85
C PHE A 73 6.95 8.92 -7.70
N ASP A 74 6.06 9.88 -7.93
CA ASP A 74 5.16 10.41 -6.89
C ASP A 74 4.25 9.29 -6.35
N CYS A 75 3.59 8.57 -7.26
CA CYS A 75 2.77 7.41 -6.87
C CYS A 75 3.60 6.31 -6.19
N LEU A 76 4.79 6.01 -6.72
CA LEU A 76 5.68 5.00 -6.16
C LEU A 76 6.15 5.36 -4.75
N CYS A 77 6.48 6.64 -4.47
CA CYS A 77 6.85 7.11 -3.15
C CYS A 77 5.75 6.83 -2.13
N VAL A 78 4.51 7.20 -2.45
CA VAL A 78 3.35 6.98 -1.57
C VAL A 78 3.11 5.49 -1.36
N ALA A 79 3.21 4.67 -2.41
CA ALA A 79 3.03 3.23 -2.32
C ALA A 79 4.10 2.56 -1.44
N VAL A 80 5.38 2.91 -1.63
CA VAL A 80 6.49 2.37 -0.84
C VAL A 80 6.40 2.81 0.62
N GLN A 81 6.03 4.06 0.88
CA GLN A 81 5.82 4.56 2.24
C GLN A 81 4.66 3.85 2.94
N ALA A 82 3.53 3.66 2.23
CA ALA A 82 2.41 2.88 2.74
C ALA A 82 2.80 1.42 3.00
N HIS A 83 3.62 0.81 2.14
CA HIS A 83 4.12 -0.54 2.35
C HIS A 83 4.96 -0.63 3.63
N CYS A 84 5.93 0.26 3.80
CA CYS A 84 6.73 0.32 5.02
C CYS A 84 5.86 0.50 6.27
N PHE A 85 4.86 1.39 6.21
CA PHE A 85 3.94 1.59 7.34
C PHE A 85 3.21 0.29 7.72
N VAL A 86 2.74 -0.48 6.73
CA VAL A 86 2.09 -1.77 6.96
C VAL A 86 3.09 -2.78 7.53
N THR A 87 4.31 -2.83 7.02
CA THR A 87 5.38 -3.70 7.53
C THR A 87 5.72 -3.40 8.98
N GLU A 88 5.94 -2.13 9.34
CA GLU A 88 6.18 -1.69 10.72
C GLU A 88 4.99 -2.04 11.63
N THR A 89 3.77 -1.86 11.13
CA THR A 89 2.55 -2.24 11.86
C THR A 89 2.53 -3.74 12.15
N VAL A 90 2.85 -4.58 11.15
CA VAL A 90 2.90 -6.05 11.33
C VAL A 90 3.98 -6.42 12.35
N GLN A 91 5.16 -5.81 12.26
CA GLN A 91 6.28 -6.13 13.14
C GLN A 91 6.00 -5.75 14.61
N LYS A 92 5.38 -4.59 14.86
CA LYS A 92 5.14 -4.07 16.21
C LYS A 92 3.80 -4.49 16.81
N CYS A 93 2.74 -4.49 16.01
CA CYS A 93 1.36 -4.74 16.46
C CYS A 93 0.86 -6.15 16.10
N GLY A 94 1.63 -6.92 15.33
CA GLY A 94 1.30 -8.26 14.91
C GLY A 94 0.42 -8.31 13.65
N SER A 95 0.28 -9.51 13.10
CA SER A 95 -0.38 -9.74 11.80
C SER A 95 -1.86 -9.32 11.74
N ARG A 96 -2.58 -9.34 12.87
CA ARG A 96 -3.99 -8.88 12.93
C ARG A 96 -4.13 -7.38 12.66
N ALA A 97 -3.15 -6.58 13.06
CA ALA A 97 -3.16 -5.14 12.83
C ALA A 97 -3.01 -4.78 11.34
N LYS A 98 -2.43 -5.69 10.53
CA LYS A 98 -2.25 -5.56 9.08
C LYS A 98 -3.55 -5.23 8.36
N ASP A 99 -4.61 -5.98 8.65
CA ASP A 99 -5.87 -5.82 7.93
C ASP A 99 -6.61 -4.55 8.36
N ALA A 100 -6.53 -4.20 9.65
CA ALA A 100 -7.06 -2.95 10.17
C ALA A 100 -6.39 -1.73 9.52
N VAL A 101 -5.05 -1.70 9.42
CA VAL A 101 -4.35 -0.56 8.80
C VAL A 101 -4.64 -0.46 7.31
N LEU A 102 -4.63 -1.58 6.58
CA LEU A 102 -4.93 -1.57 5.15
C LEU A 102 -6.39 -1.19 4.87
N GLU A 103 -7.33 -1.50 5.78
CA GLU A 103 -8.71 -1.01 5.71
C GLU A 103 -8.77 0.52 5.93
N ILE A 104 -8.03 1.06 6.90
CA ILE A 104 -7.92 2.50 7.12
C ILE A 104 -7.35 3.20 5.87
N MET A 105 -6.25 2.69 5.31
CA MET A 105 -5.63 3.24 4.10
C MET A 105 -6.57 3.18 2.89
N GLY A 106 -7.28 2.07 2.70
CA GLY A 106 -8.28 1.97 1.63
C GLY A 106 -9.44 2.96 1.81
N LYS A 107 -9.79 3.31 3.05
CA LYS A 107 -10.83 4.31 3.35
C LYS A 107 -10.34 5.74 3.22
N SER A 108 -9.07 6.02 3.50
CA SER A 108 -8.50 7.36 3.32
C SER A 108 -8.28 7.72 1.86
N ARG A 109 -8.21 6.71 0.96
CA ARG A 109 -7.99 6.86 -0.48
C ARG A 109 -6.68 7.56 -0.84
N LEU A 110 -5.76 7.76 0.12
CA LEU A 110 -4.49 8.45 -0.09
C LEU A 110 -3.70 7.85 -1.27
N VAL A 111 -3.56 6.53 -1.29
CA VAL A 111 -2.87 5.83 -2.38
C VAL A 111 -3.64 5.97 -3.70
N GLU A 112 -4.98 5.95 -3.70
CA GLU A 112 -5.78 6.10 -4.92
C GLU A 112 -5.72 7.52 -5.51
N GLU A 113 -5.65 8.53 -4.66
CA GLU A 113 -5.64 9.95 -5.04
C GLU A 113 -4.28 10.36 -5.62
N GLU A 114 -3.19 9.85 -5.03
CA GLU A 114 -1.82 10.13 -5.48
C GLU A 114 -1.35 9.19 -6.61
N CYS A 115 -2.09 8.12 -6.92
CA CYS A 115 -1.77 7.15 -7.97
C CYS A 115 -2.80 7.15 -9.11
N PRO A 116 -2.66 8.03 -10.10
CA PRO A 116 -3.57 8.07 -11.24
C PRO A 116 -3.49 6.77 -12.05
N ALA A 117 -4.62 6.35 -12.63
CA ALA A 117 -4.73 5.11 -13.39
C ALA A 117 -3.71 4.99 -14.55
N SER A 118 -3.21 6.11 -15.07
CA SER A 118 -2.20 6.13 -16.13
C SER A 118 -0.85 5.55 -15.73
N VAL A 119 -0.48 5.58 -14.43
CA VAL A 119 0.83 5.12 -13.94
C VAL A 119 0.75 3.85 -13.08
N GLN A 120 -0.46 3.42 -12.69
CA GLN A 120 -0.65 2.28 -11.76
C GLN A 120 0.02 0.99 -12.23
N ARG A 121 0.00 0.70 -13.54
CA ARG A 121 0.63 -0.51 -14.08
C ARG A 121 2.15 -0.49 -13.86
N GLU A 122 2.79 0.62 -14.22
CA GLU A 122 4.24 0.77 -14.08
C GLU A 122 4.66 0.74 -12.62
N VAL A 123 3.89 1.37 -11.74
CA VAL A 123 4.15 1.33 -10.29
C VAL A 123 4.00 -0.09 -9.74
N LEU A 124 2.99 -0.85 -10.16
CA LEU A 124 2.85 -2.26 -9.78
C LEU A 124 4.03 -3.11 -10.26
N GLU A 125 4.55 -2.86 -11.47
CA GLU A 125 5.74 -3.53 -11.98
C GLU A 125 6.98 -3.19 -11.13
N LEU A 126 7.19 -1.92 -10.81
CA LEU A 126 8.30 -1.48 -9.94
C LEU A 126 8.19 -2.05 -8.52
N LEU A 127 6.98 -2.14 -7.96
CA LEU A 127 6.74 -2.78 -6.67
C LEU A 127 7.04 -4.28 -6.72
N ASN A 128 6.73 -4.96 -7.82
CA ASN A 128 7.10 -6.37 -7.98
C ASN A 128 8.63 -6.54 -8.06
N VAL A 129 9.34 -5.62 -8.71
CA VAL A 129 10.80 -5.64 -8.70
C VAL A 129 11.34 -5.42 -7.28
N LEU A 130 10.75 -4.48 -6.53
CA LEU A 130 11.12 -4.27 -5.14
C LEU A 130 10.89 -5.54 -4.29
N ALA A 131 9.74 -6.21 -4.46
CA ALA A 131 9.41 -7.46 -3.79
C ALA A 131 10.46 -8.55 -4.03
N LEU A 132 10.93 -8.66 -5.28
CA LEU A 132 11.97 -9.61 -5.66
C LEU A 132 13.33 -9.24 -5.07
N ALA A 133 13.63 -7.95 -4.96
CA ALA A 133 14.90 -7.46 -4.42
C ALA A 133 14.97 -7.57 -2.89
N THR A 134 13.85 -7.40 -2.18
CA THR A 134 13.78 -7.46 -0.71
C THR A 134 13.40 -8.84 -0.18
N GLU A 135 12.90 -9.74 -1.03
CA GLU A 135 12.27 -11.01 -0.63
C GLU A 135 11.04 -10.80 0.29
N GLU A 136 10.38 -9.63 0.20
CA GLU A 136 9.22 -9.27 1.03
C GLU A 136 7.91 -9.23 0.23
N GLU A 137 6.80 -9.56 0.90
CA GLU A 137 5.46 -9.41 0.33
C GLU A 137 5.03 -7.93 0.34
N ILE A 138 4.78 -7.36 -0.85
CA ILE A 138 4.27 -5.98 -0.96
C ILE A 138 2.77 -5.93 -0.67
N HIS A 139 2.42 -5.54 0.55
CA HIS A 139 1.04 -5.54 1.03
C HIS A 139 0.11 -4.50 0.38
N VAL A 140 0.66 -3.45 -0.25
CA VAL A 140 -0.11 -2.33 -0.80
C VAL A 140 -0.61 -2.55 -2.23
N ASN A 141 -0.21 -3.64 -2.88
CA ASN A 141 -0.70 -3.97 -4.23
C ASN A 141 -2.22 -4.03 -4.30
N ARG A 142 -2.89 -4.38 -3.20
CA ARG A 142 -4.37 -4.41 -3.11
C ARG A 142 -5.02 -3.02 -3.05
N LEU A 143 -4.24 -1.99 -2.70
CA LEU A 143 -4.66 -0.59 -2.72
C LEU A 143 -4.41 0.02 -4.11
N LEU A 144 -3.38 -0.48 -4.79
CA LEU A 144 -3.09 -0.17 -6.19
C LEU A 144 -3.90 -1.08 -7.10
N GLY A 145 -5.19 -0.78 -7.20
CA GLY A 145 -6.10 -1.43 -8.12
C GLY A 145 -7.29 -2.09 -7.44
N ALA A 146 -8.43 -1.41 -7.46
CA ALA A 146 -9.77 -1.97 -7.53
C ALA A 146 -10.74 -0.82 -7.90
N LYS A 147 -11.54 -0.83 -8.97
CA LYS A 147 -12.09 -1.90 -9.83
C LYS A 147 -12.22 -1.42 -11.28
N LYS A 148 -12.48 -2.40 -12.16
CA LYS A 148 -13.33 -2.26 -13.36
C LYS A 148 -14.46 -1.26 -13.20
#